data_AF-A0A943SKA9-F1
#
_entry.id   AF-A0A943SKA9-F1
#
_cell.length_a   1.000
_cell.length_b   1.000
_cell.length_c   1.000
_cell.angle_alpha   90.00
_cell.angle_beta   90.00
_cell.angle_gamma   90.00
#
_symmetry.space_group_name_H-M   'P 1'
#
loop_
_entity.id
_entity.type
_entity.pdbx_description
1 polymer ?
#
loop_
_entity_poly.entity_id
_entity_poly.type
_entity_poly.pdbx_seq_one_letter_code
_entity_poly.pdbx_strand_id
1 'polypeptide(L)'
;ALLAILVGRRFRKSCPHAAASLSKSDLRQPISFGEALSRSVAKGLDSMLAVGGFMVIYAVFAQGLLCALQAILPTESESTQQFLSLGLGALEMTTGCIHSNILPLPWRILYLCGITSFGGFCIQSQTAALCAKNKLPIRGLFWHKTLQALLSVLFAGVLMLAMPVQRAQTLCRFPSAGAYLPMSIFLAVCALFCLLLSWRKRRSRR
;
A
#
# COMPACT_ATOMS: atom_id res chain seq x y z
N ALA A 1 -7.29 -3.41 1.49
CA ALA A 1 -8.55 -2.65 1.61
C ALA A 1 -9.25 -2.83 2.97
N LEU A 2 -9.63 -4.05 3.38
CA LEU A 2 -10.32 -4.32 4.66
C LEU A 2 -9.58 -3.79 5.89
N LEU A 3 -8.26 -3.99 5.96
CA LEU A 3 -7.43 -3.52 7.07
C LEU A 3 -7.36 -1.99 7.13
N ALA A 4 -7.17 -1.32 5.99
CA ALA A 4 -7.23 0.14 5.90
C ALA A 4 -8.60 0.70 6.33
N ILE A 5 -9.70 0.02 6.01
CA ILE A 5 -11.05 0.38 6.47
C ILE A 5 -11.17 0.21 7.99
N LEU A 6 -10.66 -0.88 8.57
CA LEU A 6 -10.69 -1.13 10.01
C LEU A 6 -9.83 -0.13 10.78
N VAL A 7 -8.65 0.22 10.28
CA VAL A 7 -7.74 1.21 10.86
C VAL A 7 -8.33 2.61 10.76
N GLY A 8 -8.86 3.00 9.60
CA GLY A 8 -9.59 4.26 9.43
C GLY A 8 -10.81 4.38 10.35
N ARG A 9 -11.48 3.25 10.65
CA ARG A 9 -12.58 3.19 11.63
C ARG A 9 -12.13 3.35 13.08
N ARG A 10 -10.92 2.90 13.45
CA ARG A 10 -10.32 3.16 14.77
C ARG A 10 -9.92 4.64 14.90
N PHE A 11 -9.27 5.22 13.89
CA PHE A 11 -8.90 6.65 13.90
C PHE A 11 -10.10 7.59 13.99
N ARG A 12 -11.21 7.29 13.28
CA ARG A 12 -12.44 8.07 13.37
C ARG A 12 -13.05 8.13 14.77
N LYS A 13 -12.83 7.11 15.62
CA LYS A 13 -13.34 7.09 17.00
C LYS A 13 -12.45 7.86 17.98
N SER A 14 -11.15 7.99 17.69
CA SER A 14 -10.18 8.67 18.56
C SER A 14 -10.00 10.17 18.27
N CYS A 15 -10.52 10.68 17.15
CA CYS A 15 -10.52 12.13 16.86
C CYS A 15 -11.95 12.70 16.77
N PRO A 16 -12.63 12.96 17.90
CA PRO A 16 -13.84 13.80 17.91
C PRO A 16 -13.56 15.26 17.50
N HIS A 17 -12.30 15.73 17.59
CA HIS A 17 -11.94 17.14 17.46
C HIS A 17 -11.47 17.62 16.07
N ALA A 18 -11.20 16.73 15.10
CA ALA A 18 -10.74 17.18 13.77
C ALA A 18 -11.86 17.84 12.94
N ALA A 19 -13.13 17.54 13.23
CA ALA A 19 -14.27 18.25 12.64
C ALA A 19 -14.47 19.65 13.25
N ALA A 20 -13.90 19.92 14.42
CA ALA A 20 -14.04 21.20 15.13
C ALA A 20 -12.97 22.23 14.74
N SER A 21 -11.99 21.87 13.90
CA SER A 21 -10.91 22.76 13.46
C SER A 21 -10.99 23.20 12.00
N LEU A 22 -12.11 22.99 11.31
CA LEU A 22 -12.41 23.88 10.18
C LEU A 22 -12.56 25.27 10.79
N SER A 23 -11.51 26.07 10.64
CA SER A 23 -11.50 27.45 11.09
C SER A 23 -12.79 28.10 10.60
N LYS A 24 -13.56 28.69 11.51
CA LYS A 24 -14.75 29.50 11.17
C LYS A 24 -14.44 30.60 10.14
N SER A 25 -13.17 30.89 9.86
CA SER A 25 -12.73 31.79 8.79
C SER A 25 -12.94 31.26 7.36
N ASP A 26 -12.94 29.94 7.12
CA ASP A 26 -13.14 29.36 5.77
C ASP A 26 -14.62 29.35 5.36
N LEU A 27 -15.54 29.51 6.31
CA LEU A 27 -16.98 29.58 6.04
C LEU A 27 -17.44 30.99 5.60
N ARG A 28 -16.52 31.96 5.50
CA ARG A 28 -16.91 33.38 5.54
C ARG A 28 -17.06 34.08 4.19
N GLN A 29 -16.81 33.44 3.03
CA GLN A 29 -17.10 34.03 1.73
C GLN A 29 -17.47 32.96 0.68
N PRO A 30 -18.55 33.14 -0.10
CA PRO A 30 -18.83 32.27 -1.24
C PRO A 30 -17.73 32.43 -2.30
N ILE A 31 -16.86 31.43 -2.41
CA ILE A 31 -15.89 31.34 -3.51
C ILE A 31 -16.61 30.95 -4.81
N SER A 32 -16.22 31.55 -5.93
CA SER A 32 -16.73 31.16 -7.25
C SER A 32 -16.28 29.74 -7.60
N PHE A 33 -17.03 29.06 -8.48
CA PHE A 33 -16.66 27.73 -8.94
C PHE A 33 -15.25 27.71 -9.56
N GLY A 34 -14.91 28.72 -10.37
CA GLY A 34 -13.59 28.83 -11.00
C GLY A 34 -12.46 28.95 -9.97
N GLU A 35 -12.66 29.74 -8.92
CA GLU A 35 -11.70 29.88 -7.82
C GLU A 35 -11.56 28.56 -7.02
N ALA A 36 -12.67 27.90 -6.73
CA ALA A 36 -12.66 26.60 -6.04
C ALA A 36 -11.95 25.51 -6.86
N LEU A 37 -12.18 25.48 -8.17
CA LEU A 37 -11.53 24.55 -9.10
C LEU A 37 -10.03 24.83 -9.19
N SER A 38 -9.64 26.09 -9.41
CA SER A 38 -8.23 26.51 -9.48
C SER A 38 -7.46 26.14 -8.21
N ARG A 39 -8.03 26.43 -7.03
CA ARG A 39 -7.44 26.03 -5.73
C ARG A 39 -7.31 24.52 -5.59
N SER A 40 -8.28 23.76 -6.08
CA SER A 40 -8.26 22.30 -5.99
C SER A 40 -7.19 21.69 -6.90
N VAL A 41 -7.05 22.22 -8.13
CA VAL A 41 -5.98 21.83 -9.07
C VAL A 41 -4.61 22.16 -8.49
N ALA A 42 -4.41 23.38 -7.99
CA ALA A 42 -3.14 23.79 -7.38
C ALA A 42 -2.76 22.89 -6.20
N LYS A 43 -3.70 22.63 -5.27
CA LYS A 43 -3.46 21.69 -4.15
C LYS A 43 -3.18 20.27 -4.62
N GLY A 44 -3.82 19.82 -5.70
CA GLY A 44 -3.56 18.52 -6.32
C GLY A 44 -2.14 18.42 -6.86
N LEU A 45 -1.68 19.45 -7.58
CA LEU A 45 -0.32 19.55 -8.11
C LEU A 45 0.71 19.56 -6.98
N ASP A 46 0.52 20.37 -5.94
CA ASP A 46 1.40 20.39 -4.76
C ASP A 46 1.53 19.01 -4.12
N SER A 47 0.41 18.30 -3.99
CA SER A 47 0.39 16.95 -3.41
C SER A 47 1.11 15.94 -4.30
N MET A 48 0.95 16.03 -5.63
CA MET A 48 1.62 15.15 -6.58
C MET A 48 3.13 15.41 -6.60
N LEU A 49 3.55 16.68 -6.60
CA LEU A 49 4.96 17.07 -6.54
C LEU A 49 5.61 16.58 -5.25
N ALA A 50 4.92 16.69 -4.11
CA ALA A 50 5.41 16.15 -2.85
C ALA A 50 5.64 14.63 -2.93
N VAL A 51 4.66 13.88 -3.44
CA VAL A 51 4.79 12.42 -3.63
C VAL A 51 5.94 12.07 -4.57
N GLY A 52 6.07 12.77 -5.70
CA GLY A 52 7.17 12.60 -6.64
C GLY A 52 8.53 12.88 -6.00
N GLY A 53 8.65 13.97 -5.23
CA GLY A 53 9.85 14.30 -4.48
C GLY A 53 10.26 13.21 -3.48
N PHE A 54 9.30 12.66 -2.73
CA PHE A 54 9.56 11.52 -1.84
C PHE A 54 10.04 10.28 -2.62
N MET A 55 9.46 9.98 -3.78
CA MET A 55 9.89 8.84 -4.59
C MET A 55 11.34 9.01 -5.05
N VAL A 56 11.70 10.19 -5.60
CA VAL A 56 13.07 10.48 -6.06
C VAL A 56 14.08 10.38 -4.91
N ILE A 57 13.79 11.01 -3.76
CA ILE A 57 14.69 10.99 -2.61
C ILE A 57 14.92 9.56 -2.12
N TYR A 58 13.86 8.77 -1.98
CA TYR A 58 13.98 7.38 -1.53
C TYR A 58 14.66 6.48 -2.56
N ALA A 59 14.46 6.71 -3.85
CA ALA A 59 15.16 5.97 -4.90
C ALA A 59 16.67 6.25 -4.87
N VAL A 60 17.08 7.52 -4.80
CA VAL A 60 18.49 7.91 -4.67
C VAL A 60 19.09 7.39 -3.37
N PHE A 61 18.36 7.52 -2.26
CA PHE A 61 18.80 7.01 -0.97
C PHE A 61 18.98 5.48 -0.96
N ALA A 62 18.06 4.74 -1.59
CA ALA A 62 18.17 3.29 -1.74
C ALA A 62 19.40 2.89 -2.55
N GLN A 63 19.66 3.56 -3.68
CA GLN A 63 20.84 3.29 -4.51
C GLN A 63 22.15 3.68 -3.78
N GLY A 64 22.19 4.83 -3.11
CA GLY A 64 23.35 5.23 -2.31
C GLY A 64 23.65 4.27 -1.16
N LEU A 65 22.60 3.80 -0.47
CA LEU A 65 22.73 2.78 0.57
C LEU A 65 23.22 1.46 0.00
N LEU A 66 22.76 1.05 -1.19
CA LEU A 66 23.27 -0.15 -1.86
C LEU A 66 24.77 -0.06 -2.11
N CYS A 67 25.23 1.03 -2.73
CA CYS A 67 26.65 1.24 -3.00
C CYS A 67 27.48 1.23 -1.72
N ALA A 68 27.00 1.90 -0.66
CA ALA A 68 27.68 1.93 0.63
C ALA A 68 27.76 0.52 1.27
N LEU A 69 26.67 -0.25 1.22
CA LEU A 69 26.65 -1.61 1.76
C LEU A 69 27.54 -2.55 0.95
N GLN A 70 27.59 -2.42 -0.38
CA GLN A 70 28.47 -3.20 -1.24
C GLN A 70 29.96 -2.93 -0.98
N ALA A 71 30.31 -1.71 -0.57
CA ALA A 71 31.68 -1.36 -0.21
C ALA A 71 32.13 -1.95 1.14
N ILE A 72 31.19 -2.28 2.03
CA ILE A 72 31.46 -2.77 3.40
C ILE A 72 31.31 -4.29 3.48
N LEU A 73 30.34 -4.86 2.78
CA LEU A 73 30.10 -6.31 2.76
C LEU A 73 30.96 -6.96 1.67
N PRO A 74 31.66 -8.08 1.97
CA PRO A 74 32.26 -8.91 0.94
C PRO A 74 31.14 -9.47 0.06
N THR A 75 30.94 -8.84 -1.09
CA THR A 75 29.81 -9.10 -2.00
C THR A 75 30.10 -10.20 -3.02
N GLU A 76 31.13 -11.01 -2.76
CA GLU A 76 31.56 -12.12 -3.62
C GLU A 76 30.47 -13.20 -3.80
N SER A 77 29.52 -13.31 -2.87
CA SER A 77 28.38 -14.22 -3.03
C SER A 77 27.20 -13.53 -3.71
N GLU A 78 26.77 -14.04 -4.85
CA GLU A 78 25.59 -13.60 -5.60
C GLU A 78 24.33 -13.50 -4.71
N SER A 79 24.16 -14.43 -3.77
CA SER A 79 23.05 -14.47 -2.81
C SER A 79 22.97 -13.23 -1.91
N THR A 80 24.11 -12.67 -1.51
CA THR A 80 24.18 -11.49 -0.65
C THR A 80 23.77 -10.24 -1.41
N GLN A 81 24.19 -10.11 -2.68
CA GLN A 81 23.75 -9.02 -3.55
C GLN A 81 22.24 -9.10 -3.82
N GLN A 82 21.72 -10.30 -4.09
CA GLN A 82 20.30 -10.53 -4.29
C GLN A 82 19.48 -10.12 -3.05
N PHE A 83 19.91 -10.50 -1.86
CA PHE A 83 19.22 -10.13 -0.62
C PHE A 83 19.25 -8.63 -0.35
N LEU A 84 20.39 -7.97 -0.59
CA LEU A 84 20.52 -6.51 -0.49
C LEU A 84 19.55 -5.80 -1.43
N SER A 85 19.53 -6.18 -2.71
CA SER A 85 18.65 -5.56 -3.72
C SER A 85 17.16 -5.75 -3.41
N LEU A 86 16.76 -6.89 -2.83
CA LEU A 86 15.39 -7.11 -2.35
C LEU A 86 15.09 -6.28 -1.09
N GLY A 87 16.07 -6.16 -0.19
CA GLY A 87 15.98 -5.34 1.03
C GLY A 87 15.70 -3.86 0.73
N LEU A 88 16.26 -3.33 -0.36
CA LEU A 88 15.96 -1.96 -0.83
C LEU A 88 14.49 -1.75 -1.20
N GLY A 89 13.77 -2.81 -1.55
CA GLY A 89 12.32 -2.75 -1.75
C GLY A 89 11.58 -2.26 -0.50
N ALA A 90 12.12 -2.52 0.69
CA ALA A 90 11.55 -1.99 1.94
C ALA A 90 11.70 -0.48 2.06
N LEU A 91 12.69 0.14 1.42
CA LEU A 91 12.82 1.60 1.35
C LEU A 91 11.87 2.17 0.28
N GLU A 92 11.96 1.63 -0.92
CA GLU A 92 11.22 2.10 -2.09
C GLU A 92 10.68 0.89 -2.88
N MET A 93 9.35 0.72 -2.81
CA MET A 93 8.64 -0.47 -3.29
C MET A 93 8.88 -0.75 -4.79
N THR A 94 8.95 0.31 -5.60
CA THR A 94 9.14 0.26 -7.05
C THR A 94 10.50 -0.33 -7.43
N THR A 95 11.57 0.06 -6.74
CA THR A 95 12.92 -0.54 -6.84
C THR A 95 12.86 -2.01 -6.46
N GLY A 96 12.18 -2.35 -5.38
CA GLY A 96 11.95 -3.74 -4.99
C GLY A 96 11.27 -4.56 -6.08
N CYS A 97 10.23 -4.03 -6.72
CA CYS A 97 9.52 -4.67 -7.82
C CYS A 97 10.44 -4.91 -9.04
N ILE A 98 11.29 -3.94 -9.38
CA ILE A 98 12.25 -4.05 -10.49
C ILE A 98 13.25 -5.17 -10.21
N HIS A 99 13.84 -5.20 -9.01
CA HIS A 99 14.82 -6.23 -8.63
C HIS A 99 14.20 -7.61 -8.38
N SER A 100 12.88 -7.73 -8.30
CA SER A 100 12.19 -9.02 -8.04
C SER A 100 12.43 -10.10 -9.11
N ASN A 101 12.97 -9.76 -10.28
CA ASN A 101 13.22 -10.70 -11.37
C ASN A 101 14.27 -11.78 -11.05
N ILE A 102 15.10 -11.53 -10.03
CA ILE A 102 16.09 -12.50 -9.53
C ILE A 102 15.44 -13.67 -8.77
N LEU A 103 14.20 -13.50 -8.29
CA LEU A 103 13.50 -14.53 -7.55
C LEU A 103 12.77 -15.50 -8.50
N PRO A 104 12.76 -16.82 -8.21
CA PRO A 104 11.88 -17.77 -8.88
C PRO A 104 10.41 -17.34 -8.77
N LEU A 105 9.59 -17.66 -9.79
CA LEU A 105 8.21 -17.17 -9.92
C LEU A 105 7.35 -17.28 -8.64
N PRO A 106 7.36 -18.41 -7.89
CA PRO A 106 6.57 -18.51 -6.65
C PRO A 106 7.00 -17.49 -5.59
N TRP A 107 8.31 -17.40 -5.34
CA TRP A 107 8.89 -16.46 -4.39
C TRP A 107 8.74 -15.01 -4.83
N ARG A 108 8.83 -14.75 -6.14
CA ARG A 108 8.62 -13.44 -6.73
C ARG A 108 7.21 -12.93 -6.47
N ILE A 109 6.19 -13.76 -6.66
CA ILE A 109 4.80 -13.36 -6.41
C ILE A 109 4.58 -13.09 -4.91
N LEU A 110 5.06 -13.95 -4.02
CA LEU A 110 4.97 -13.72 -2.57
C LEU A 110 5.64 -12.40 -2.17
N TYR A 111 6.86 -12.17 -2.67
CA TYR A 111 7.59 -10.93 -2.44
C TYR A 111 6.84 -9.71 -2.97
N LEU A 112 6.33 -9.75 -4.21
CA LEU A 112 5.55 -8.67 -4.80
C LEU A 112 4.27 -8.38 -3.99
N CYS A 113 3.52 -9.41 -3.57
CA CYS A 113 2.34 -9.25 -2.73
C CYS A 113 2.66 -8.63 -1.36
N GLY A 114 3.80 -8.99 -0.77
CA GLY A 114 4.27 -8.41 0.48
C GLY A 114 4.68 -6.95 0.33
N ILE A 115 5.60 -6.66 -0.59
CA ILE A 115 6.17 -5.33 -0.76
C ILE A 115 5.14 -4.30 -1.23
N THR A 116 4.21 -4.70 -2.11
CA THR A 116 3.13 -3.83 -2.58
C THR A 116 2.09 -3.52 -1.52
N SER A 117 1.85 -4.46 -0.61
CA SER A 117 0.94 -4.25 0.52
C SER A 117 1.59 -3.39 1.62
N PHE A 118 2.89 -3.58 1.86
CA PHE A 118 3.68 -2.75 2.79
C PHE A 118 3.81 -1.31 2.27
N GLY A 119 4.25 -1.14 1.02
CA GLY A 119 4.45 0.15 0.36
C GLY A 119 5.81 0.81 0.64
N GLY A 120 6.68 0.16 1.41
CA GLY A 120 8.00 0.68 1.75
C GLY A 120 7.99 1.85 2.75
N PHE A 121 9.17 2.31 3.15
CA PHE A 121 9.34 3.48 4.00
C PHE A 121 8.98 4.78 3.26
N CYS A 122 9.12 4.82 1.94
CA CYS A 122 8.71 5.95 1.10
C CYS A 122 7.21 6.29 1.27
N ILE A 123 6.30 5.30 1.18
CA ILE A 123 4.86 5.58 1.36
C ILE A 123 4.53 5.96 2.81
N GLN A 124 5.29 5.45 3.78
CA GLN A 124 5.09 5.82 5.18
C GLN A 124 5.48 7.26 5.46
N SER A 125 6.60 7.74 4.92
CA SER A 125 7.02 9.14 5.04
C SER A 125 6.09 10.08 4.27
N GLN A 126 5.62 9.70 3.08
CA GLN A 126 4.58 10.44 2.36
C GLN A 126 3.29 10.59 3.19
N THR A 127 2.83 9.50 3.79
CA THR A 127 1.64 9.50 4.66
C THR A 127 1.90 10.34 5.90
N ALA A 128 3.09 10.24 6.49
CA ALA A 128 3.45 11.00 7.68
C ALA A 128 3.51 12.51 7.40
N ALA A 129 4.11 12.93 6.28
CA ALA A 129 4.16 14.32 5.87
C ALA A 129 2.75 14.90 5.63
N LEU A 130 1.87 14.14 4.96
CA LEU A 130 0.50 14.56 4.72
C LEU A 130 -0.32 14.63 6.02
N CYS A 131 -0.15 13.66 6.92
CA CYS A 131 -0.82 13.67 8.22
C CYS A 131 -0.30 14.79 9.12
N ALA A 132 1.00 15.07 9.11
CA ALA A 132 1.60 16.19 9.85
C ALA A 132 1.04 17.53 9.38
N LYS A 133 0.94 17.75 8.05
CA LYS A 133 0.32 18.94 7.45
C LYS A 133 -1.11 19.16 7.92
N ASN A 134 -1.85 18.08 8.18
CA ASN A 134 -3.26 18.10 8.58
C ASN A 134 -3.50 17.84 10.09
N LYS A 135 -2.44 17.83 10.92
CA LYS A 135 -2.51 17.53 12.36
C LYS A 135 -3.22 16.20 12.70
N LEU A 136 -3.09 15.21 11.81
CA LEU A 136 -3.67 13.88 12.00
C LEU A 136 -2.65 12.98 12.72
N PRO A 137 -3.06 12.25 13.77
CA PRO A 137 -2.17 11.30 14.43
C PRO A 137 -1.85 10.11 13.49
N ILE A 138 -0.59 9.66 13.47
CA ILE A 138 -0.09 8.55 12.62
C ILE A 138 0.11 7.24 13.42
N ARG A 139 -0.47 7.18 14.63
CA ARG A 139 -0.23 6.08 15.58
C ARG A 139 -0.47 4.69 14.98
N GLY A 140 0.58 3.88 14.95
CA GLY A 140 0.51 2.48 14.52
C GLY A 140 0.42 2.25 13.01
N LEU A 141 0.65 3.27 12.17
CA LEU A 141 0.63 3.09 10.71
C LEU A 141 1.61 2.00 10.25
N PHE A 142 2.84 2.03 10.75
CA PHE A 142 3.87 1.01 10.46
C PHE A 142 3.35 -0.40 10.78
N TRP A 143 2.85 -0.61 12.01
CA TRP A 143 2.34 -1.91 12.44
C TRP A 143 1.16 -2.40 11.59
N HIS A 144 0.25 -1.51 11.23
CA HIS A 144 -0.88 -1.85 10.37
C HIS A 144 -0.44 -2.24 8.95
N LYS A 145 0.55 -1.54 8.39
CA LYS A 145 1.13 -1.86 7.08
C LYS A 145 1.89 -3.18 7.09
N THR A 146 2.68 -3.44 8.15
CA THR A 146 3.38 -4.72 8.32
C THR A 146 2.40 -5.88 8.44
N LEU A 147 1.35 -5.75 9.26
CA LEU A 147 0.32 -6.79 9.36
C LEU A 147 -0.42 -7.00 8.03
N GLN A 148 -0.70 -5.92 7.29
CA GLN A 148 -1.30 -6.02 5.96
C GLN A 148 -0.38 -6.73 4.95
N ALA A 149 0.93 -6.54 5.04
CA ALA A 149 1.90 -7.23 4.21
C ALA A 149 1.95 -8.73 4.53
N LEU A 150 2.03 -9.09 5.81
CA LEU A 150 2.01 -10.47 6.26
C LEU A 150 0.75 -11.21 5.82
N LEU A 151 -0.42 -10.60 5.98
CA LEU A 151 -1.68 -11.18 5.52
C LEU A 151 -1.76 -11.31 4.00
N SER A 152 -1.17 -10.37 3.25
CA SER A 152 -1.09 -10.44 1.78
C SER A 152 -0.24 -11.62 1.32
N VAL A 153 0.93 -11.82 1.95
CA VAL A 153 1.83 -12.95 1.66
C VAL A 153 1.18 -14.28 2.04
N LEU A 154 0.57 -14.35 3.23
CA LEU A 154 -0.15 -15.55 3.68
C LEU A 154 -1.28 -15.91 2.71
N PHE A 155 -2.08 -14.91 2.32
CA PHE A 155 -3.17 -15.11 1.39
C PHE A 155 -2.68 -15.59 0.02
N ALA A 156 -1.63 -14.97 -0.52
CA ALA A 156 -1.01 -15.38 -1.78
C ALA A 156 -0.46 -16.82 -1.69
N GLY A 157 0.18 -17.19 -0.58
CA GLY A 157 0.69 -18.54 -0.36
C GLY A 157 -0.40 -19.61 -0.28
N VAL A 158 -1.49 -19.34 0.45
CA VAL A 158 -2.67 -20.24 0.48
C VAL A 158 -3.27 -20.39 -0.92
N LEU A 159 -3.35 -19.29 -1.67
CA LEU A 159 -3.88 -19.32 -3.03
C LEU A 159 -3.02 -20.16 -3.97
N MET A 160 -1.69 -20.06 -3.86
CA MET A 160 -0.77 -20.89 -4.63
C MET A 160 -0.86 -22.37 -4.30
N LEU A 161 -1.18 -22.71 -3.05
CA LEU A 161 -1.40 -24.10 -2.65
C LEU A 161 -2.71 -24.64 -3.25
N ALA A 162 -3.76 -23.81 -3.29
CA ALA A 162 -5.05 -24.18 -3.87
C ALA A 162 -5.02 -24.26 -5.40
N MET A 163 -4.23 -23.40 -6.05
CA MET A 163 -4.08 -23.31 -7.49
C MET A 163 -2.59 -23.42 -7.84
N PRO A 164 -2.06 -24.64 -8.07
CA PRO A 164 -0.67 -24.81 -8.40
C PRO A 164 -0.36 -23.97 -9.65
N VAL A 165 0.62 -23.07 -9.53
CA VAL A 165 1.10 -22.23 -10.63
C VAL A 165 1.80 -23.14 -11.65
N GLN A 166 0.99 -23.80 -12.48
CA GLN A 166 1.48 -24.51 -13.65
C GLN A 166 2.04 -23.48 -14.63
N ARG A 167 3.15 -23.84 -15.29
CA ARG A 167 3.81 -22.99 -16.30
C ARG A 167 2.76 -22.55 -17.32
N ALA A 168 2.40 -21.26 -17.30
CA ALA A 168 1.56 -20.61 -18.30
C ALA A 168 2.34 -20.44 -19.63
N GLN A 169 2.89 -21.54 -20.16
CA GLN A 169 3.53 -21.60 -21.47
C GLN A 169 2.57 -22.14 -22.55
N THR A 170 1.30 -22.41 -22.22
CA THR A 170 0.30 -22.79 -23.22
C THR A 170 -0.64 -21.62 -23.51
N LEU A 171 -0.45 -21.08 -24.71
CA LEU A 171 -1.35 -20.17 -25.41
C LEU A 171 -2.82 -20.58 -25.18
N CYS A 172 -3.62 -19.66 -24.64
CA CYS A 172 -5.08 -19.66 -24.70
C CYS A 172 -5.82 -20.98 -24.40
N ARG A 173 -5.64 -21.55 -23.21
CA ARG A 173 -6.71 -22.37 -22.60
C ARG A 173 -7.35 -21.55 -21.48
N PHE A 174 -8.49 -20.92 -21.77
CA PHE A 174 -9.33 -20.37 -20.72
C PHE A 174 -9.63 -21.49 -19.71
N PRO A 175 -9.27 -21.34 -18.43
CA PRO A 175 -9.67 -22.28 -17.40
C PRO A 175 -11.19 -22.45 -17.43
N SER A 176 -11.67 -23.69 -17.35
CA SER A 176 -13.09 -23.99 -17.24
C SER A 176 -13.71 -23.20 -16.06
N ALA A 177 -14.96 -22.74 -16.20
CA ALA A 177 -15.64 -21.88 -15.22
C ALA A 177 -15.53 -22.35 -13.75
N GLY A 178 -15.40 -23.65 -13.50
CA GLY A 178 -15.19 -24.23 -12.17
C GLY A 178 -13.87 -23.85 -11.47
N ALA A 179 -12.82 -23.48 -12.21
CA ALA A 179 -11.53 -23.05 -11.64
C ALA A 179 -11.62 -21.66 -10.96
N TYR A 180 -12.61 -20.84 -11.33
CA TYR A 180 -12.87 -19.53 -10.74
C TYR A 180 -13.88 -19.57 -9.59
N LEU A 181 -14.52 -20.72 -9.36
CA LEU A 181 -15.48 -20.92 -8.28
C LEU A 181 -14.88 -20.59 -6.89
N PRO A 182 -13.68 -21.08 -6.50
CA PRO A 182 -13.11 -20.72 -5.19
C PRO A 182 -12.75 -19.23 -5.09
N MET A 183 -12.26 -18.62 -6.18
CA MET A 183 -11.93 -17.18 -6.19
C MET A 183 -13.16 -16.28 -6.12
N SER A 184 -14.23 -16.63 -6.83
CA SER A 184 -15.50 -15.90 -6.81
C SER A 184 -16.22 -16.05 -5.46
N ILE A 185 -16.21 -17.24 -4.86
CA ILE A 185 -16.74 -17.47 -3.51
C ILE A 185 -15.96 -16.63 -2.48
N PHE A 186 -14.63 -16.60 -2.57
CA PHE A 186 -13.80 -15.82 -1.65
C PHE A 186 -14.05 -14.30 -1.78
N LEU A 187 -14.11 -13.78 -3.00
CA LEU A 187 -14.47 -12.38 -3.27
C LEU A 187 -15.88 -12.04 -2.77
N ALA A 188 -16.84 -12.95 -2.96
CA ALA A 188 -18.21 -12.80 -2.47
C ALA A 188 -18.27 -12.77 -0.93
N VAL A 189 -17.49 -13.61 -0.23
CA VAL A 189 -17.40 -13.60 1.24
C VAL A 189 -16.77 -12.30 1.73
N CYS A 190 -15.72 -11.81 1.07
CA CYS A 190 -15.11 -10.52 1.39
C CYS A 190 -16.10 -9.35 1.19
N ALA A 191 -16.87 -9.37 0.10
CA ALA A 191 -17.92 -8.39 -0.18
C ALA A 191 -19.06 -8.47 0.84
N LEU A 192 -19.53 -9.68 1.17
CA LEU A 192 -20.57 -9.92 2.18
C LEU A 192 -20.12 -9.43 3.55
N PHE A 193 -18.88 -9.71 3.95
CA PHE A 193 -18.32 -9.21 5.20
C PHE A 193 -18.27 -7.67 5.23
N CYS A 194 -17.89 -7.03 4.11
CA CYS A 194 -17.95 -5.57 3.98
C CYS A 194 -19.39 -5.04 4.10
N LEU A 195 -20.36 -5.70 3.47
CA LEU A 195 -21.77 -5.34 3.50
C LEU A 195 -22.38 -5.53 4.90
N LEU A 196 -22.09 -6.62 5.60
CA LEU A 196 -22.53 -6.87 6.97
C LEU A 196 -21.95 -5.83 7.94
N LEU A 197 -20.68 -5.48 7.79
CA LEU A 197 -20.05 -4.40 8.56
C LEU A 197 -20.62 -3.01 8.25
N SER A 198 -21.22 -2.83 7.08
CA SER A 198 -21.93 -1.61 6.66
C SER A 198 -23.38 -1.58 7.17
N TRP A 199 -24.05 -2.75 7.19
CA TRP A 199 -25.45 -2.91 7.58
C TRP A 199 -25.62 -2.85 9.10
N ARG A 200 -24.75 -3.54 9.86
CA ARG A 200 -24.69 -3.44 11.33
C ARG A 200 -24.45 -1.99 11.80
N LYS A 201 -23.79 -1.18 10.97
CA LYS A 201 -23.57 0.25 11.21
C LYS A 201 -24.79 1.12 10.89
N ARG A 202 -25.61 0.78 9.89
CA ARG A 202 -26.91 1.44 9.64
C ARG A 202 -27.90 1.15 10.76
N ARG A 203 -27.90 -0.08 11.28
CA ARG A 203 -28.78 -0.51 12.39
C ARG A 203 -28.40 0.07 13.75
N SER A 204 -27.13 0.39 13.97
CA SER A 204 -26.65 1.08 15.18
C SER A 204 -26.80 2.61 15.14
N ARG A 205 -27.28 3.18 14.03
CA ARG A 205 -27.50 4.63 13.82
C ARG A 205 -28.98 5.01 13.70
N ARG A 206 -29.87 4.02 13.72
CA ARG A 206 -31.29 4.17 13.98
C ARG A 206 -31.51 3.80 15.45
#